data_AF-A0A9E1AYR2-F1
#
_entry.id   AF-A0A9E1AYR2-F1
#
_cell.length_a   1.000
_cell.length_b   1.000
_cell.length_c   1.000
_cell.angle_alpha   90.00
_cell.angle_beta   90.00
_cell.angle_gamma   90.00
#
_symmetry.space_group_name_H-M   'P 1'
#
loop_
_entity.id
_entity.type
_entity.pdbx_description
1 polymer ?
#
loop_
_entity_poly.entity_id
_entity_poly.type
_entity_poly.pdbx_seq_one_letter_code
_entity_poly.pdbx_strand_id
1 'polypeptide(L)'
;MCNVNYLIEIRRFNTFAARTRLPASAQLLWYKLIEIMNQHAHGGDWCDGFLRIDNPYLLAYFPMSATALADARRTLCEAGLLEYIPGEKKRTPPAYRL
;
A
#
# COMPACT_ATOMS: atom_id res chain seq x y z
N MET A 1 -17.96 -6.33 -2.78
CA MET A 1 -17.35 -5.17 -3.43
C MET A 1 -17.61 -3.97 -2.56
N CYS A 2 -16.57 -3.37 -2.02
CA CYS A 2 -16.62 -2.14 -1.25
C CYS A 2 -16.58 -0.94 -2.21
N ASN A 3 -17.56 -0.04 -2.10
CA ASN A 3 -17.58 1.22 -2.85
C ASN A 3 -16.58 2.20 -2.22
N VAL A 4 -15.42 2.35 -2.86
CA VAL A 4 -14.33 3.20 -2.40
C VAL A 4 -14.24 4.45 -3.27
N ASN A 5 -14.23 5.61 -2.62
CA ASN A 5 -13.95 6.88 -3.29
C ASN A 5 -12.47 7.24 -3.13
N TYR A 6 -11.70 7.02 -4.20
CA TYR A 6 -10.25 7.27 -4.26
C TYR A 6 -9.84 8.66 -3.73
N LEU A 7 -10.58 9.72 -4.07
CA LEU A 7 -10.25 11.08 -3.62
C LEU A 7 -10.49 11.28 -2.13
N ILE A 8 -11.51 10.64 -1.57
CA ILE A 8 -11.78 10.69 -0.12
C ILE A 8 -10.68 9.94 0.63
N GLU A 9 -10.26 8.78 0.14
CA GLU A 9 -9.19 7.99 0.76
C GLU A 9 -7.85 8.73 0.76
N ILE A 10 -7.49 9.38 -0.35
CA ILE A 10 -6.29 10.25 -0.39
C ILE A 10 -6.39 11.37 0.66
N ARG A 11 -7.54 12.05 0.76
CA ARG A 11 -7.69 13.15 1.73
C ARG A 11 -7.58 12.66 3.18
N ARG A 12 -8.18 11.50 3.49
CA ARG A 12 -8.09 10.86 4.81
C ARG A 12 -6.65 10.51 5.13
N PHE A 13 -5.95 9.88 4.20
CA PHE A 13 -4.55 9.54 4.34
C PHE A 13 -3.67 10.77 4.54
N ASN A 14 -3.82 11.82 3.73
CA ASN A 14 -3.03 13.05 3.85
C ASN A 14 -3.21 13.72 5.21
N THR A 15 -4.46 13.74 5.70
CA THR A 15 -4.79 14.27 7.03
C THR A 15 -4.12 13.43 8.13
N PHE A 16 -4.18 12.10 8.01
CA PHE A 16 -3.51 11.20 8.94
C PHE A 16 -1.99 11.40 8.92
N ALA A 17 -1.37 11.33 7.74
CA ALA A 17 0.07 11.42 7.56
C ALA A 17 0.65 12.75 8.08
N ALA A 18 -0.07 13.87 7.88
CA ALA A 18 0.32 15.17 8.41
C ALA A 18 0.24 15.21 9.94
N ARG A 19 -0.81 14.62 10.54
CA ARG A 19 -1.00 14.60 12.00
C ARG A 19 0.01 13.71 12.72
N THR A 20 0.33 12.56 12.15
CA THR A 20 1.21 11.55 12.78
C THR A 20 2.68 11.70 12.39
N ARG A 21 3.00 12.63 11.47
CA ARG A 21 4.34 12.79 10.87
C ARG A 21 4.83 11.47 10.26
N LEU A 22 3.95 10.82 9.52
CA LEU A 22 4.24 9.52 8.90
C LEU A 22 5.50 9.63 8.03
N PRO A 23 6.47 8.70 8.12
CA PRO A 23 7.69 8.74 7.33
C PRO A 23 7.41 8.82 5.82
N ALA A 24 8.22 9.58 5.08
CA ALA A 24 8.06 9.76 3.64
C ALA A 24 8.09 8.42 2.87
N SER A 25 8.87 7.45 3.34
CA SER A 25 8.93 6.11 2.76
C SER A 25 7.61 5.34 2.89
N ALA A 26 6.97 5.41 4.06
CA ALA A 26 5.65 4.84 4.30
C ALA A 26 4.57 5.55 3.46
N GLN A 27 4.66 6.88 3.34
CA GLN A 27 3.76 7.63 2.47
C GLN A 27 3.88 7.22 1.01
N LEU A 28 5.10 7.15 0.48
CA LEU A 28 5.32 6.75 -0.91
C LEU A 28 4.80 5.35 -1.20
N LEU A 29 5.03 4.41 -0.27
CA LEU A 29 4.51 3.05 -0.40
C LEU A 29 2.97 3.06 -0.43
N TRP A 30 2.33 3.77 0.50
CA TRP A 30 0.88 3.85 0.55
C TRP A 30 0.28 4.44 -0.73
N TYR A 31 0.84 5.54 -1.24
CA TYR A 31 0.39 6.12 -2.51
C TYR A 31 0.54 5.15 -3.69
N LYS A 32 1.60 4.34 -3.69
CA LYS A 32 1.76 3.35 -4.76
C LYS A 32 0.74 2.23 -4.64
N LEU A 33 0.46 1.76 -3.43
CA LEU A 33 -0.54 0.70 -3.20
C LEU A 33 -1.94 1.17 -3.57
N ILE A 34 -2.34 2.38 -3.18
CA ILE A 34 -3.69 2.90 -3.47
C ILE A 34 -3.88 3.13 -4.98
N GLU A 35 -2.84 3.59 -5.68
CA GLU A 35 -2.85 3.72 -7.14
C GLU A 35 -3.09 2.35 -7.80
N ILE A 36 -2.33 1.33 -7.40
CA ILE A 36 -2.46 -0.03 -7.95
C ILE A 36 -3.87 -0.58 -7.65
N MET A 37 -4.37 -0.46 -6.43
CA MET A 37 -5.71 -0.93 -6.08
C MET A 37 -6.80 -0.25 -6.90
N ASN A 38 -6.68 1.06 -7.11
CA ASN A 38 -7.59 1.83 -7.95
C ASN A 38 -7.52 1.42 -9.44
N GLN A 39 -6.34 1.05 -9.95
CA GLN A 39 -6.20 0.52 -11.32
C GLN A 39 -6.90 -0.83 -11.51
N HIS A 40 -7.01 -1.63 -10.45
CA HIS A 40 -7.74 -2.90 -10.44
C HIS A 40 -9.24 -2.74 -10.14
N ALA A 41 -9.71 -1.53 -9.85
CA ALA A 41 -11.10 -1.26 -9.54
C ALA A 41 -11.96 -1.15 -10.81
N HIS A 42 -13.21 -1.59 -10.70
CA HIS A 42 -14.23 -1.34 -11.72
C HIS A 42 -15.12 -0.18 -11.25
N GLY A 43 -14.75 1.05 -11.62
CA GLY A 43 -15.39 2.24 -11.07
C GLY A 43 -15.03 2.43 -9.59
N GLY A 44 -16.03 2.46 -8.70
CA GLY A 44 -15.83 2.53 -7.26
C GLY A 44 -15.62 1.16 -6.60
N ASP A 45 -15.80 0.06 -7.33
CA ASP A 45 -15.76 -1.28 -6.78
C ASP A 45 -14.32 -1.79 -6.70
N TRP A 46 -13.75 -1.71 -5.50
CA TRP A 46 -12.41 -2.22 -5.23
C TRP A 46 -12.48 -3.71 -4.86
N CYS A 47 -11.35 -4.39 -5.03
CA CYS A 47 -11.21 -5.76 -4.57
C CYS A 47 -11.27 -5.81 -3.02
N ASP A 48 -12.21 -6.58 -2.47
CA ASP A 48 -12.33 -6.76 -1.00
C ASP A 48 -11.19 -7.63 -0.40
N GLY A 49 -10.36 -8.22 -1.27
CA GLY A 49 -9.31 -9.16 -0.93
C GLY A 49 -7.90 -8.56 -0.98
N PHE A 50 -6.92 -9.41 -0.66
CA PHE A 50 -5.52 -9.05 -0.80
C PHE A 50 -5.10 -9.01 -2.27
N LEU A 51 -4.43 -7.92 -2.66
CA LEU A 51 -3.75 -7.84 -3.94
C LEU A 51 -2.31 -8.35 -3.79
N ARG A 52 -1.90 -9.27 -4.66
CA ARG A 52 -0.52 -9.77 -4.70
C ARG A 52 0.34 -8.90 -5.60
N ILE A 53 1.41 -8.34 -5.05
CA ILE A 53 2.29 -7.42 -5.77
C ILE A 53 3.75 -7.85 -5.56
N ASP A 54 4.46 -8.04 -6.66
CA ASP A 54 5.85 -8.47 -6.65
C ASP A 54 6.79 -7.42 -6.06
N ASN A 55 7.76 -7.86 -5.26
CA ASN A 55 8.79 -6.98 -4.70
C ASN A 55 9.58 -6.22 -5.78
N PRO A 56 10.05 -6.88 -6.87
CA PRO A 56 10.70 -6.15 -7.97
C PRO A 56 9.82 -5.07 -8.58
N TYR A 57 8.50 -5.30 -8.70
CA TYR A 57 7.58 -4.30 -9.22
C TYR A 57 7.51 -3.09 -8.30
N LEU A 58 7.31 -3.30 -7.00
CA LEU A 58 7.31 -2.18 -6.04
C LEU A 58 8.66 -1.45 -6.00
N LEU A 59 9.77 -2.19 -6.01
CA LEU A 59 11.12 -1.62 -5.99
C LEU A 59 11.47 -0.84 -7.25
N ALA A 60 10.84 -1.11 -8.40
CA ALA A 60 11.02 -0.31 -9.61
C ALA A 60 10.48 1.13 -9.45
N TYR A 61 9.46 1.32 -8.60
CA TYR A 61 8.84 2.63 -8.32
C TYR A 61 9.26 3.22 -6.97
N PHE A 62 9.94 2.44 -6.15
CA PHE A 62 10.38 2.82 -4.83
C PHE A 62 11.91 3.00 -4.85
N PRO A 63 12.42 4.24 -4.96
CA PRO A 63 13.86 4.52 -5.14
C PRO A 63 14.72 4.23 -3.90
N MET A 64 14.17 3.50 -2.92
CA MET A 64 14.83 3.16 -1.66
C MET A 64 15.15 1.66 -1.60
N SER A 65 15.99 1.29 -0.63
CA SER A 65 16.42 -0.09 -0.43
C SER A 65 15.27 -1.03 -0.10
N ALA A 66 15.49 -2.33 -0.30
CA ALA A 66 14.57 -3.37 0.16
C ALA A 66 14.33 -3.33 1.69
N THR A 67 15.33 -2.88 2.46
CA THR A 67 15.18 -2.65 3.91
C THR A 67 14.21 -1.51 4.19
N ALA A 68 14.33 -0.37 3.49
CA ALA A 68 13.40 0.74 3.62
C ALA A 68 11.96 0.37 3.21
N LEU A 69 11.81 -0.51 2.21
CA LEU A 69 10.51 -1.06 1.84
C LEU A 69 9.91 -1.94 2.94
N ALA A 70 10.73 -2.76 3.60
CA ALA A 70 10.30 -3.56 4.74
C ALA A 70 9.89 -2.68 5.93
N ASP A 71 10.66 -1.63 6.23
CA ASP A 71 10.33 -0.67 7.29
C ASP A 71 9.07 0.13 6.98
N ALA A 72 8.88 0.55 5.72
CA ALA A 72 7.66 1.22 5.28
C ALA A 72 6.42 0.33 5.47
N ARG A 73 6.51 -0.96 5.13
CA ARG A 73 5.42 -1.93 5.38
C ARG A 73 5.09 -2.02 6.85
N ARG A 74 6.12 -2.24 7.69
CA ARG A 74 5.95 -2.34 9.14
C ARG A 74 5.27 -1.09 9.70
N THR A 75 5.75 0.09 9.31
CA THR A 75 5.18 1.37 9.74
C THR A 75 3.70 1.50 9.36
N LEU A 76 3.33 1.13 8.13
CA LEU A 76 1.92 1.18 7.70
C LEU A 76 1.04 0.15 8.43
N CYS A 77 1.56 -1.05 8.70
CA CYS A 77 0.85 -2.06 9.48
C CYS A 77 0.63 -1.61 10.94
N GLU A 78 1.66 -1.06 11.58
CA GLU A 78 1.59 -0.52 12.94
C GLU A 78 0.61 0.67 13.03
N ALA A 79 0.50 1.46 11.97
CA ALA A 79 -0.45 2.55 11.86
C ALA A 79 -1.90 2.10 11.54
N GLY A 80 -2.14 0.81 11.29
CA GLY A 80 -3.45 0.29 10.88
C GLY A 80 -3.89 0.75 9.48
N LEU A 81 -2.94 1.16 8.64
CA LEU A 81 -3.17 1.64 7.27
C LEU A 81 -2.93 0.58 6.20
N LEU A 82 -2.44 -0.58 6.61
CA LEU A 82 -2.07 -1.67 5.71
C LEU A 82 -2.18 -3.01 6.43
N GLU A 83 -2.80 -3.97 5.76
CA GLU A 83 -2.63 -5.38 6.06
C GLU A 83 -1.64 -5.99 5.06
N TYR A 84 -0.64 -6.67 5.59
CA TYR A 84 0.46 -7.23 4.82
C TYR A 84 0.63 -8.72 5.12
N ILE A 85 0.63 -9.53 4.07
CA ILE A 85 0.99 -10.95 4.15
C ILE A 85 2.33 -11.13 3.44
N PRO A 86 3.38 -11.60 4.13
CA PRO A 86 4.67 -11.86 3.51
C PRO A 86 4.54 -12.97 2.46
N GLY A 87 5.18 -12.76 1.31
CA GLY A 87 5.31 -13.77 0.27
C GLY A 87 6.44 -14.76 0.56
N GLU A 88 6.40 -15.92 -0.09
CA GLU A 88 7.50 -16.88 -0.08
C GLU A 88 8.50 -16.56 -1.18
N LYS A 89 9.79 -16.58 -0.83
CA LYS A 89 10.89 -16.31 -1.75
C LYS A 89 10.78 -17.22 -2.98
N LYS A 90 10.63 -16.61 -4.17
CA LYS A 90 10.48 -17.28 -5.48
C LYS A 90 9.23 -18.16 -5.66
N ARG A 91 8.23 -18.06 -4.78
CA ARG A 91 7.00 -18.86 -4.86
C ARG A 91 5.74 -18.02 -4.90
N THR A 92 5.59 -17.08 -3.98
CA THR A 92 4.39 -16.27 -3.87
C THR A 92 4.75 -14.80 -3.67
N PRO A 93 4.15 -13.88 -4.44
CA PRO A 93 4.29 -12.46 -4.16
C PRO A 93 3.67 -12.14 -2.79
N PRO A 94 4.19 -11.13 -2.07
CA PRO A 94 3.51 -10.60 -0.90
C PRO A 94 2.14 -10.04 -1.28
N ALA A 95 1.23 -10.06 -0.31
CA ALA A 95 -0.15 -9.63 -0.49
C ALA A 95 -0.45 -8.41 0.39
N TYR A 96 -1.24 -7.48 -0.13
CA TYR A 96 -1.55 -6.18 0.48
C TYR A 96 -3.05 -5.91 0.47
N ARG A 97 -3.58 -5.33 1.54
CA ARG A 97 -4.94 -4.78 1.63
C ARG A 97 -4.90 -3.43 2.36
N LEU A 98 -5.50 -2.40 1.76
CA LEU A 98 -5.66 -1.06 2.33
C LEU A 98 -7.00 -0.93 3.05
#